data_AF-A0A349DES4-F1
#
_entry.id   AF-A0A349DES4-F1
#
_cell.length_a   1.000
_cell.length_b   1.000
_cell.length_c   1.000
_cell.angle_alpha   90.00
_cell.angle_beta   90.00
_cell.angle_gamma   90.00
#
_symmetry.space_group_name_H-M   'P 1'
#
loop_
_entity.id
_entity.type
_entity.pdbx_description
1 polymer ?
#
loop_
_entity_poly.entity_id
_entity_poly.type
_entity_poly.pdbx_seq_one_letter_code
_entity_poly.pdbx_strand_id
1 'polypeptide(L)'
;MIPTWKIYPRSQSKDTVYLKNIITDPTIEVGDYTYYDDFENDPRDFQKNNVLYHYPECNPERLVIGKFCSIGCGTKFIFNSANHDMNSLCNFPFPVFFEEWGLETDVKAISNAWENKGDIIIGNDVWIGYDAIIRAGVTIGDGAIIGSR
;
A
#
# COMPACT_ATOMS: atom_id res chain seq x y z
N MET A 1 -7.75 0.83 -24.58
CA MET A 1 -7.50 2.14 -23.91
C MET A 1 -8.69 2.42 -23.01
N ILE A 2 -8.47 2.69 -21.72
CA ILE A 2 -9.55 3.02 -20.76
C ILE A 2 -10.03 4.46 -21.05
N PRO A 3 -11.34 4.73 -21.13
CA PRO A 3 -11.84 6.09 -21.33
C PRO A 3 -11.36 7.04 -20.22
N THR A 4 -10.96 8.26 -20.57
CA THR A 4 -10.41 9.26 -19.63
C THR A 4 -11.32 9.53 -18.44
N TRP A 5 -12.64 9.56 -18.65
CA TRP A 5 -13.63 9.81 -17.59
C TRP A 5 -13.76 8.65 -16.58
N LYS A 6 -13.26 7.46 -16.90
CA LYS A 6 -13.14 6.36 -15.95
C LYS A 6 -11.90 6.51 -15.06
N ILE A 7 -10.86 7.18 -15.54
CA ILE A 7 -9.68 7.46 -14.72
C ILE A 7 -9.96 8.69 -13.86
N TYR A 8 -10.33 9.80 -14.49
CA TYR A 8 -10.58 11.07 -13.82
C TYR A 8 -12.10 11.29 -13.65
N PRO A 9 -12.64 11.26 -12.41
CA PRO A 9 -14.05 11.48 -12.16
C PRO A 9 -14.50 12.92 -12.44
N ARG A 10 -13.57 13.88 -12.46
CA ARG A 10 -13.82 15.31 -12.67
C ARG A 10 -13.22 15.74 -14.00
N SER A 11 -13.98 16.46 -14.82
CA SER A 11 -13.47 17.03 -16.08
C SER A 11 -12.60 18.27 -15.88
N GLN A 12 -12.71 18.90 -14.72
CA GLN A 12 -12.11 20.20 -14.41
C GLN A 12 -10.73 20.10 -13.74
N SER A 13 -10.36 18.93 -13.22
CA SER A 13 -9.08 18.68 -12.55
C SER A 13 -8.64 17.24 -12.79
N LYS A 14 -7.32 17.01 -12.77
CA LYS A 14 -6.70 15.68 -12.90
C LYS A 14 -6.06 15.20 -11.59
N ASP A 15 -6.35 15.89 -10.48
CA ASP A 15 -5.76 15.62 -9.18
C ASP A 15 -6.47 14.42 -8.51
N THR A 16 -7.65 14.04 -8.98
CA THR A 16 -8.41 12.89 -8.47
C THR A 16 -8.48 11.77 -9.50
N VAL A 17 -8.32 10.53 -9.06
CA VAL A 17 -8.49 9.33 -9.90
C VAL A 17 -9.36 8.27 -9.21
N TYR A 18 -10.09 7.48 -9.99
CA TYR A 18 -10.63 6.21 -9.52
C TYR A 18 -9.54 5.15 -9.50
N LEU A 19 -9.17 4.68 -8.31
CA LEU A 19 -8.04 3.78 -8.11
C LEU A 19 -8.19 2.48 -8.89
N LYS A 20 -9.38 1.85 -8.85
CA LYS A 20 -9.66 0.59 -9.54
C LYS A 20 -9.26 0.60 -11.04
N ASN A 21 -9.26 1.77 -11.67
CA ASN A 21 -8.97 1.90 -13.10
C ASN A 21 -7.49 2.18 -13.42
N ILE A 22 -6.67 2.42 -12.41
CA ILE A 22 -5.23 2.70 -12.56
C ILE A 22 -4.34 1.66 -11.85
N ILE A 23 -4.89 0.89 -10.90
CA ILE A 23 -4.18 -0.23 -10.29
C ILE A 23 -3.89 -1.31 -11.34
N THR A 24 -2.65 -1.76 -11.38
CA THR A 24 -2.14 -2.80 -12.29
C THR A 24 -1.55 -3.99 -11.55
N ASP A 25 -1.13 -3.81 -10.29
CA ASP A 25 -0.58 -4.86 -9.46
C ASP A 25 -1.70 -5.84 -9.03
N PRO A 26 -1.57 -7.15 -9.33
CA PRO A 26 -2.60 -8.14 -8.98
C PRO A 26 -2.74 -8.38 -7.48
N THR A 27 -1.80 -7.93 -6.66
CA THR A 27 -1.85 -8.05 -5.19
C THR A 27 -2.52 -6.85 -4.52
N ILE A 28 -2.93 -5.85 -5.30
CA ILE A 28 -3.70 -4.69 -4.87
C ILE A 28 -5.11 -4.80 -5.44
N GLU A 29 -6.10 -4.91 -4.56
CA GLU A 29 -7.51 -4.97 -4.93
C GLU A 29 -8.23 -3.71 -4.45
N VAL A 30 -8.92 -3.03 -5.37
CA VAL A 30 -9.68 -1.82 -5.05
C VAL A 30 -11.12 -1.91 -5.56
N GLY A 31 -12.06 -1.62 -4.66
CA GLY A 31 -13.49 -1.58 -4.94
C GLY A 31 -13.90 -0.43 -5.86
N ASP A 32 -15.11 -0.55 -6.42
CA ASP A 32 -15.72 0.48 -7.25
C ASP A 32 -15.86 1.82 -6.50
N TYR A 33 -15.74 2.92 -7.26
CA TYR A 33 -15.91 4.31 -6.79
C TYR A 33 -14.91 4.81 -5.74
N THR A 34 -14.01 3.96 -5.25
CA THR A 34 -12.90 4.40 -4.39
C THR A 34 -11.94 5.29 -5.17
N TYR A 35 -11.69 6.48 -4.62
CA TYR A 35 -10.83 7.48 -5.26
C TYR A 35 -9.60 7.80 -4.42
N TYR A 36 -8.58 8.31 -5.11
CA TYR A 36 -7.42 8.96 -4.52
C TYR A 36 -7.31 10.37 -5.08
N ASP A 37 -7.07 11.35 -4.21
CA ASP A 37 -6.83 12.74 -4.58
C ASP A 37 -5.40 13.13 -4.20
N ASP A 38 -4.64 13.67 -5.15
CA ASP A 38 -3.26 14.12 -4.98
C ASP A 38 -3.06 15.40 -5.79
N PHE A 39 -2.91 16.51 -5.07
CA PHE A 39 -2.64 17.83 -5.65
C PHE A 39 -1.14 18.16 -5.68
N GLU A 40 -0.28 17.27 -5.17
CA GLU A 40 1.18 17.46 -5.12
C GLU A 40 1.91 16.66 -6.21
N ASN A 41 1.44 15.43 -6.49
CA ASN A 41 2.02 14.49 -7.46
C ASN A 41 0.97 13.99 -8.46
N ASP A 42 1.39 13.24 -9.49
CA ASP A 42 0.43 12.58 -10.38
C ASP A 42 -0.31 11.45 -9.61
N PRO A 43 -1.63 11.55 -9.39
CA PRO A 43 -2.39 10.54 -8.65
C PRO A 43 -2.40 9.16 -9.32
N ARG A 44 -2.03 9.07 -10.61
CA ARG A 44 -1.85 7.78 -11.31
C ARG A 44 -0.67 6.98 -10.79
N ASP A 45 0.29 7.63 -10.14
CA ASP A 45 1.47 6.99 -9.55
C ASP A 45 1.18 6.43 -8.14
N PHE A 46 -0.08 6.27 -7.74
CA PHE A 46 -0.50 5.78 -6.41
C PHE A 46 0.27 4.53 -5.97
N GLN A 47 0.41 3.51 -6.84
CA GLN A 47 1.13 2.28 -6.48
C GLN A 47 2.59 2.56 -6.11
N LYS A 48 3.25 3.48 -6.81
CA LYS A 48 4.65 3.83 -6.58
C LYS A 48 4.81 4.73 -5.34
N ASN A 49 3.91 5.69 -5.16
CA ASN A 49 4.08 6.75 -4.19
C ASN A 49 3.41 6.43 -2.85
N ASN A 50 2.37 5.60 -2.82
CA ASN A 50 1.51 5.38 -1.66
C ASN A 50 1.57 3.95 -1.13
N VAL A 51 2.02 2.97 -1.93
CA VAL A 51 2.16 1.56 -1.52
C VAL A 51 3.65 1.25 -1.37
N LEU A 52 4.14 1.25 -0.13
CA LEU A 52 5.57 1.26 0.18
C LEU A 52 6.01 -0.06 0.81
N TYR A 53 7.21 -0.51 0.43
CA TYR A 53 7.82 -1.77 0.91
C TYR A 53 6.99 -3.02 0.59
N HIS A 54 6.23 -2.97 -0.49
CA HIS A 54 5.41 -4.09 -0.96
C HIS A 54 6.19 -4.90 -1.98
N TYR A 55 6.69 -6.07 -1.56
CA TYR A 55 7.46 -6.99 -2.40
C TYR A 55 6.74 -8.35 -2.47
N PRO A 56 5.66 -8.46 -3.28
CA PRO A 56 4.81 -9.64 -3.33
C PRO A 56 5.54 -10.92 -3.75
N GLU A 57 6.68 -10.80 -4.44
CA GLU A 57 7.54 -11.93 -4.81
C GLU A 57 8.17 -12.61 -3.59
N CYS A 58 8.45 -11.83 -2.54
CA CYS A 58 9.10 -12.30 -1.31
C CYS A 58 8.13 -12.48 -0.14
N ASN A 59 7.03 -11.74 -0.14
CA ASN A 59 5.99 -11.82 0.86
C ASN A 59 4.62 -11.58 0.21
N PRO A 60 3.76 -12.60 0.04
CA PRO A 60 2.52 -12.50 -0.74
C PRO A 60 1.37 -11.82 0.03
N GLU A 61 1.66 -10.70 0.68
CA GLU A 61 0.71 -9.82 1.36
C GLU A 61 -0.02 -8.93 0.35
N ARG A 62 -1.25 -8.54 0.69
CA ARG A 62 -2.15 -7.80 -0.18
C ARG A 62 -2.56 -6.45 0.42
N LEU A 63 -2.85 -5.50 -0.47
CA LEU A 63 -3.63 -4.31 -0.15
C LEU A 63 -5.06 -4.53 -0.65
N VAL A 64 -6.02 -4.59 0.26
CA VAL A 64 -7.44 -4.70 -0.09
C VAL A 64 -8.15 -3.43 0.35
N ILE A 65 -8.77 -2.72 -0.59
CA ILE A 65 -9.56 -1.53 -0.32
C ILE A 65 -10.97 -1.74 -0.84
N GLY A 66 -11.97 -1.55 0.03
CA GLY A 66 -13.37 -1.67 -0.33
C GLY A 66 -13.86 -0.59 -1.29
N LYS A 67 -15.19 -0.51 -1.42
CA LYS A 67 -15.89 0.42 -2.31
C LYS A 67 -16.11 1.76 -1.64
N PHE A 68 -16.32 2.81 -2.45
CA PHE A 68 -16.71 4.14 -1.99
C PHE A 68 -15.76 4.77 -0.95
N CYS A 69 -14.48 4.39 -0.93
CA CYS A 69 -13.52 4.99 -0.02
C CYS A 69 -12.99 6.33 -0.56
N SER A 70 -12.67 7.24 0.35
CA SER A 70 -12.11 8.55 0.08
C SER A 70 -10.69 8.61 0.62
N ILE A 71 -9.69 8.64 -0.26
CA ILE A 71 -8.28 8.59 0.14
C ILE A 71 -7.62 9.94 -0.16
N GLY A 72 -7.17 10.61 0.90
CA GLY A 72 -6.54 11.91 0.84
C GLY A 72 -5.09 11.85 0.37
N CYS A 73 -4.63 12.99 -0.17
CA CYS A 73 -3.27 13.20 -0.66
C CYS A 73 -2.24 12.76 0.39
N GLY A 74 -1.18 12.09 -0.08
CA GLY A 74 -0.06 11.69 0.77
C GLY A 74 -0.27 10.43 1.62
N THR A 75 -1.47 9.85 1.67
CA THR A 75 -1.75 8.59 2.41
C THR A 75 -0.71 7.51 2.10
N LYS A 76 -0.09 6.88 3.10
CA LYS A 76 0.89 5.80 2.90
C LYS A 76 0.39 4.48 3.48
N PHE A 77 0.53 3.42 2.69
CA PHE A 77 0.38 2.03 3.10
C PHE A 77 1.78 1.42 3.22
N ILE A 78 2.19 1.07 4.44
CA ILE A 78 3.54 0.56 4.75
C ILE A 78 3.47 -0.94 5.00
N PHE A 79 4.04 -1.71 4.08
CA PHE A 79 4.00 -3.18 4.05
C PHE A 79 5.06 -3.84 4.94
N ASN A 80 4.99 -5.17 5.11
CA ASN A 80 5.75 -5.88 6.12
C ASN A 80 7.27 -5.83 5.91
N SER A 81 7.77 -5.69 4.68
CA SER A 81 9.21 -5.56 4.44
C SER A 81 9.84 -4.27 4.97
N ALA A 82 9.03 -3.34 5.50
CA ALA A 82 9.51 -2.21 6.30
C ALA A 82 9.78 -2.56 7.77
N ASN A 83 9.25 -3.70 8.25
CA ASN A 83 9.50 -4.16 9.61
C ASN A 83 10.90 -4.77 9.69
N HIS A 84 11.50 -4.70 10.88
CA HIS A 84 12.72 -5.43 11.18
C HIS A 84 12.38 -6.56 12.16
N ASP A 85 13.06 -7.69 12.08
CA ASP A 85 12.89 -8.77 13.05
C ASP A 85 13.30 -8.30 14.46
N MET A 86 12.33 -8.32 15.39
CA MET A 86 12.53 -7.93 16.78
C MET A 86 12.89 -9.13 17.68
N ASN A 87 12.88 -10.35 17.15
CA ASN A 87 13.31 -11.56 17.88
C ASN A 87 14.81 -11.81 17.76
N SER A 88 15.47 -11.19 16.79
CA SER A 88 16.92 -11.19 16.64
C SER A 88 17.61 -10.36 17.73
N LEU A 89 18.88 -10.69 18.01
CA LEU A 89 19.75 -9.90 18.89
C LEU A 89 20.01 -8.48 18.35
N CYS A 90 19.85 -8.28 17.05
CA CYS A 90 20.09 -7.02 16.35
C CYS A 90 19.03 -6.81 15.27
N ASN A 91 18.59 -5.56 15.09
CA ASN A 91 17.64 -5.20 14.04
C ASN A 91 18.28 -5.04 12.65
N PHE A 92 19.60 -5.23 12.50
CA PHE A 92 20.24 -5.20 11.19
C PHE A 92 19.74 -6.37 10.34
N PRO A 93 19.22 -6.13 9.12
CA PRO A 93 18.60 -7.18 8.31
C PRO A 93 19.67 -7.97 7.55
N PHE A 94 20.49 -8.75 8.27
CA PHE A 94 21.54 -9.60 7.68
C PHE A 94 21.08 -10.42 6.46
N PRO A 95 19.88 -11.05 6.48
CA PRO A 95 19.43 -11.83 5.33
C PRO A 95 19.23 -11.02 4.04
N VAL A 96 19.02 -9.70 4.12
CA VAL A 96 18.94 -8.82 2.93
C VAL A 96 20.32 -8.65 2.27
N PHE A 97 21.39 -8.69 3.06
CA PHE A 97 22.78 -8.53 2.61
C PHE A 97 23.49 -9.89 2.50
N PHE A 98 22.76 -10.92 2.06
CA PHE A 98 23.21 -12.32 2.10
C PHE A 98 24.59 -12.55 1.45
N GLU A 99 24.96 -11.82 0.40
CA GLU A 99 26.26 -11.97 -0.26
C GLU A 99 27.43 -11.59 0.65
N GLU A 100 27.30 -10.48 1.38
CA GLU A 100 28.33 -9.99 2.31
C GLU A 100 28.53 -10.95 3.49
N TRP A 101 27.45 -11.58 3.93
CA TRP A 101 27.42 -12.44 5.12
C TRP A 101 27.48 -13.93 4.81
N GLY A 102 27.61 -14.32 3.53
CA GLY A 102 27.66 -15.72 3.10
C GLY A 102 26.40 -16.52 3.45
N LEU A 103 25.22 -15.87 3.44
CA LEU A 103 23.94 -16.48 3.77
C LEU A 103 23.26 -17.08 2.53
N GLU A 104 22.29 -17.97 2.77
CA GLU A 104 21.47 -18.56 1.71
C GLU A 104 20.68 -17.48 0.94
N THR A 105 20.55 -17.67 -0.38
CA THR A 105 19.99 -16.67 -1.30
C THR A 105 18.54 -16.91 -1.66
N ASP A 106 17.90 -17.92 -1.06
CA ASP A 106 16.51 -18.21 -1.38
C ASP A 106 15.56 -17.19 -0.75
N VAL A 107 14.42 -17.00 -1.40
CA VAL A 107 13.42 -15.99 -1.06
C VAL A 107 12.88 -16.17 0.37
N LYS A 108 12.80 -17.40 0.89
CA LYS A 108 12.35 -17.66 2.27
C LYS A 108 13.41 -17.27 3.29
N ALA A 109 14.69 -17.44 2.96
CA ALA A 109 15.78 -17.00 3.82
C ALA A 109 15.79 -15.46 3.94
N ILE A 110 15.56 -14.75 2.83
CA ILE A 110 15.50 -13.27 2.81
C ILE A 110 14.29 -12.75 3.61
N SER A 111 13.12 -13.40 3.50
CA SER A 111 11.91 -12.95 4.20
C SER A 111 11.95 -13.14 5.72
N ASN A 112 12.92 -13.89 6.25
CA ASN A 112 13.20 -13.92 7.69
C ASN A 112 13.77 -12.59 8.23
N ALA A 113 14.13 -11.63 7.38
CA ALA A 113 14.63 -10.33 7.83
C ALA A 113 13.55 -9.42 8.46
N TRP A 114 12.27 -9.73 8.30
CA TRP A 114 11.16 -8.90 8.78
C TRP A 114 10.02 -9.70 9.41
N GLU A 115 9.25 -9.03 10.28
CA GLU A 115 8.03 -9.60 10.84
C GLU A 115 6.86 -9.50 9.85
N ASN A 116 6.14 -10.60 9.70
CA ASN A 116 4.92 -10.66 8.89
C ASN A 116 3.67 -10.47 9.76
N LYS A 117 2.90 -9.41 9.49
CA LYS A 117 1.64 -9.05 10.14
C LYS A 117 0.42 -9.32 9.24
N GLY A 118 0.64 -9.79 8.01
CA GLY A 118 -0.40 -10.04 7.01
C GLY A 118 -0.84 -8.78 6.26
N ASP A 119 -1.98 -8.93 5.58
CA ASP A 119 -2.55 -7.95 4.65
C ASP A 119 -2.93 -6.62 5.32
N ILE A 120 -3.06 -5.58 4.50
CA ILE A 120 -3.78 -4.35 4.88
C ILE A 120 -5.17 -4.43 4.29
N ILE A 121 -6.19 -4.34 5.15
CA ILE A 121 -7.59 -4.48 4.75
C ILE A 121 -8.34 -3.20 5.13
N ILE A 122 -8.86 -2.49 4.13
CA ILE A 122 -9.73 -1.34 4.29
C ILE A 122 -11.13 -1.75 3.83
N GLY A 123 -12.12 -1.55 4.70
CA GLY A 123 -13.53 -1.77 4.41
C GLY A 123 -14.09 -0.82 3.34
N ASN A 124 -15.40 -0.71 3.30
CA ASN A 124 -16.15 0.17 2.42
C ASN A 124 -16.48 1.49 3.13
N ASP A 125 -16.69 2.55 2.36
CA ASP A 125 -17.09 3.86 2.90
C ASP A 125 -16.12 4.41 3.95
N VAL A 126 -14.81 4.17 3.76
CA VAL A 126 -13.77 4.65 4.67
C VAL A 126 -13.23 5.99 4.17
N TRP A 127 -13.11 6.96 5.07
CA TRP A 127 -12.43 8.23 4.80
C TRP A 127 -11.03 8.22 5.43
N ILE A 128 -10.01 8.29 4.59
CA ILE A 128 -8.62 8.39 5.01
C ILE A 128 -8.12 9.81 4.75
N GLY A 129 -7.78 10.52 5.83
CA GLY A 129 -7.32 11.91 5.79
C GLY A 129 -5.95 12.11 5.15
N TYR A 130 -5.61 13.38 4.91
CA TYR A 130 -4.32 13.82 4.38
C TYR A 130 -3.14 13.27 5.18
N ASP A 131 -2.12 12.75 4.50
CA ASP A 131 -0.88 12.22 5.10
C ASP A 131 -1.06 11.12 6.16
N ALA A 132 -2.20 10.42 6.18
CA ALA A 132 -2.41 9.28 7.06
C ALA A 132 -1.47 8.12 6.72
N ILE A 133 -1.01 7.38 7.75
CA ILE A 133 -0.13 6.22 7.57
C ILE A 133 -0.83 4.98 8.11
N ILE A 134 -1.05 4.00 7.23
CA ILE A 134 -1.60 2.68 7.54
C ILE A 134 -0.48 1.64 7.46
N ARG A 135 -0.31 0.84 8.51
CA ARG A 135 0.75 -0.19 8.59
C ARG A 135 0.22 -1.59 8.29
N ALA A 136 1.12 -2.48 7.89
CA ALA A 136 0.86 -3.88 7.65
C ALA A 136 0.07 -4.57 8.79
N GLY A 137 -0.83 -5.48 8.42
CA GLY A 137 -1.70 -6.21 9.34
C GLY A 137 -2.89 -5.42 9.89
N VAL A 138 -3.03 -4.13 9.57
CA VAL A 138 -4.18 -3.33 10.02
C VAL A 138 -5.43 -3.67 9.20
N THR A 139 -6.54 -3.90 9.90
CA THR A 139 -7.89 -3.94 9.33
C THR A 139 -8.69 -2.73 9.78
N ILE A 140 -9.18 -1.93 8.84
CA ILE A 140 -10.07 -0.79 9.06
C ILE A 140 -11.49 -1.20 8.64
N GLY A 141 -12.44 -1.15 9.58
CA GLY A 141 -13.83 -1.50 9.34
C GLY A 141 -14.57 -0.50 8.46
N ASP A 142 -15.73 -0.93 7.95
CA ASP A 142 -16.60 -0.10 7.11
C ASP A 142 -17.02 1.20 7.83
N GLY A 143 -17.12 2.31 7.10
CA GLY A 143 -17.60 3.60 7.63
C GLY A 143 -16.61 4.35 8.54
N ALA A 144 -15.38 3.84 8.70
CA ALA A 144 -14.39 4.46 9.56
C ALA A 144 -13.84 5.78 9.00
N ILE A 145 -13.35 6.64 9.90
CA ILE A 145 -12.66 7.89 9.56
C ILE A 145 -11.27 7.86 10.19
N ILE A 146 -10.24 8.01 9.37
CA ILE A 146 -8.84 8.11 9.77
C ILE A 146 -8.42 9.57 9.66
N GLY A 147 -8.00 10.16 10.78
CA GLY A 147 -7.56 11.55 10.85
C GLY A 147 -6.30 11.82 10.02
N SER A 148 -6.05 13.10 9.72
CA SER A 148 -4.85 13.56 9.04
C SER A 148 -3.64 13.64 9.98
N ARG A 149 -2.44 13.70 9.40
CA ARG A 149 -1.19 14.03 10.09
C ARG A 149 -0.84 15.51 9.98
#